data_AF-A0ABD1NU40-F1
#
_entry.id   AF-A0ABD1NU40-F1
#
_cell.length_a   1.000
_cell.length_b   1.000
_cell.length_c   1.000
_cell.angle_alpha   90.00
_cell.angle_beta   90.00
_cell.angle_gamma   90.00
#
_symmetry.space_group_name_H-M   'P 1'
#
loop_
_entity.id
_entity.type
_entity.pdbx_description
1 polymer ?
#
loop_
_entity_poly.entity_id
_entity_poly.type
_entity_poly.pdbx_seq_one_letter_code
_entity_poly.pdbx_strand_id
1 'polypeptide(L)'
;MILRDNRELETENDSDCDDMPELEDDGVKYLTRLPLARLPLFSPCPPGTPGPRLQGIPSFVNNEVRLLKHDNSIVREDHLDRRWEEATGEVVDEVIFLSRHTAVSNRPALTIHPIGVPHLQEGDVLPAGGKPGWAAPPNPRIGPWLRLLKGIAESHNLTPEFEVTLEATHHGPKLTHPQCFVEIGSTEEYWKRQDAAQAIALLVWEGLGLGGRASAVGDWRR
;
A
#
# COMPACT_ATOMS: atom_id res chain seq x y z
N MET A 1 2.09 4.25 1.17
CA MET A 1 1.11 4.29 0.06
C MET A 1 1.83 4.08 -1.25
N ILE A 2 1.20 3.41 -2.21
CA ILE A 2 1.78 3.13 -3.54
C ILE A 2 0.96 3.82 -4.65
N LEU A 3 1.64 4.55 -5.54
CA LEU A 3 1.12 5.09 -6.81
C LEU A 3 1.84 4.38 -7.98
N ARG A 4 1.22 4.28 -9.16
CA ARG A 4 1.83 3.70 -10.37
C ARG A 4 1.69 4.64 -11.59
N ASP A 5 2.74 4.80 -12.40
CA ASP A 5 2.82 5.55 -13.68
C ASP A 5 3.41 4.64 -14.79
N ASN A 6 2.65 4.31 -15.83
CA ASN A 6 3.02 3.36 -16.90
C ASN A 6 3.71 3.98 -18.14
N ARG A 7 4.62 4.97 -17.99
CA ARG A 7 5.41 5.47 -19.13
C ARG A 7 6.78 4.78 -19.22
N GLU A 8 7.08 4.20 -20.38
CA GLU A 8 8.40 3.65 -20.70
C GLU A 8 9.48 4.75 -20.57
N LEU A 9 10.41 4.60 -19.63
CA LEU A 9 11.61 5.45 -19.52
C LEU A 9 12.82 4.66 -20.01
N GLU A 10 13.54 5.25 -20.97
CA GLU A 10 14.79 4.73 -21.52
C GLU A 10 15.87 4.66 -20.43
N THR A 11 16.60 3.55 -20.40
CA THR A 11 17.58 3.23 -19.35
C THR A 11 18.91 3.94 -19.56
N GLU A 12 19.41 4.65 -18.54
CA GLU A 12 20.82 5.01 -18.41
C GLU A 12 21.42 4.36 -17.15
N ASN A 13 22.56 3.70 -17.33
CA ASN A 13 23.43 3.18 -16.28
C ASN A 13 24.03 4.34 -15.47
N ASP A 14 24.21 4.18 -14.16
CA ASP A 14 25.53 4.40 -13.57
C ASP A 14 25.67 3.88 -12.12
N SER A 15 26.93 3.55 -11.84
CA SER A 15 27.53 2.91 -10.68
C SER A 15 27.86 3.87 -9.51
N ASP A 16 28.07 3.25 -8.34
CA ASP A 16 28.77 3.73 -7.14
C ASP A 16 28.13 4.82 -6.27
N CYS A 17 27.85 4.44 -5.02
CA CYS A 17 28.15 5.28 -3.85
C CYS A 17 28.04 4.49 -2.54
N ASP A 18 29.21 4.24 -1.93
CA ASP A 18 29.40 3.96 -0.50
C ASP A 18 29.18 5.25 0.32
N ASP A 19 28.91 5.05 1.62
CA ASP A 19 28.74 5.99 2.74
C ASP A 19 27.32 6.51 3.08
N MET A 20 26.84 6.05 4.25
CA MET A 20 25.55 6.34 4.88
C MET A 20 25.74 7.00 6.26
N PRO A 21 25.01 8.07 6.62
CA PRO A 21 24.82 8.47 8.01
C PRO A 21 23.62 7.75 8.64
N GLU A 22 23.80 7.25 9.88
CA GLU A 22 22.74 6.67 10.70
C GLU A 22 21.74 7.74 11.16
N LEU A 23 20.43 7.52 10.95
CA LEU A 23 19.37 8.37 11.47
C LEU A 23 18.25 7.55 12.13
N GLU A 24 17.84 8.03 13.31
CA GLU A 24 16.94 7.39 14.27
C GLU A 24 15.46 7.40 13.84
N ASP A 25 15.02 6.19 13.50
CA ASP A 25 13.79 5.46 13.75
C ASP A 25 12.60 6.12 14.50
N ASP A 26 11.50 6.42 13.78
CA ASP A 26 10.09 6.24 14.22
C ASP A 26 9.10 6.44 13.05
N GLY A 27 8.21 5.46 12.82
CA GLY A 27 7.17 5.49 11.77
C GLY A 27 7.57 4.75 10.49
N VAL A 28 6.97 3.59 10.22
CA VAL A 28 7.25 2.65 9.10
C VAL A 28 8.63 1.96 9.16
N LYS A 29 8.76 0.94 10.02
CA LYS A 29 9.98 0.10 10.14
C LYS A 29 9.99 -1.14 9.22
N TYR A 30 8.88 -1.50 8.57
CA TYR A 30 8.70 -2.86 8.04
C TYR A 30 9.29 -3.13 6.65
N LEU A 31 9.69 -2.10 5.90
CA LEU A 31 10.27 -2.28 4.56
C LEU A 31 11.78 -2.07 4.50
N THR A 32 12.41 -1.56 5.56
CA THR A 32 13.83 -1.12 5.53
C THR A 32 14.73 -1.71 6.61
N ARG A 33 14.24 -2.51 7.56
CA ARG A 33 15.08 -3.17 8.57
C ARG A 33 14.62 -4.60 8.87
N LEU A 34 15.20 -5.58 8.19
CA LEU A 34 15.16 -6.99 8.59
C LEU A 34 16.60 -7.52 8.75
N PRO A 35 16.98 -8.12 9.89
CA PRO A 35 18.22 -8.85 10.02
C PRO A 35 18.10 -10.19 9.29
N LEU A 36 18.99 -10.40 8.33
CA LEU A 36 19.10 -11.59 7.49
C LEU A 36 19.62 -12.78 8.30
N ALA A 37 18.78 -13.79 8.50
CA ALA A 37 19.25 -15.15 8.67
C ALA A 37 18.22 -16.16 8.13
N ARG A 38 18.55 -16.73 6.97
CA ARG A 38 18.09 -18.03 6.42
C ARG A 38 16.79 -18.11 5.62
N LEU A 39 16.66 -17.31 4.56
CA LEU A 39 15.90 -17.72 3.36
C LEU A 39 16.74 -17.39 2.12
N PRO A 40 17.05 -18.35 1.24
CA PRO A 40 17.71 -18.05 -0.02
C PRO A 40 16.68 -17.33 -0.92
N LEU A 41 17.04 -16.17 -1.47
CA LEU A 41 16.29 -15.31 -2.43
C LEU A 41 15.68 -14.01 -1.88
N PHE A 42 15.82 -13.67 -0.60
CA PHE A 42 15.54 -12.30 -0.16
C PHE A 42 16.70 -11.37 -0.51
N SER A 43 16.72 -10.83 -1.73
CA SER A 43 17.32 -9.51 -1.93
C SER A 43 16.28 -8.51 -1.44
N PRO A 44 16.56 -7.68 -0.43
CA PRO A 44 15.65 -6.60 -0.08
C PRO A 44 15.40 -5.78 -1.35
N CYS A 45 14.15 -5.39 -1.58
CA CYS A 45 13.85 -4.30 -2.48
C CYS A 45 14.83 -3.16 -2.09
N PRO A 46 15.68 -2.66 -3.00
CA PRO A 46 16.49 -1.50 -2.68
C PRO A 46 15.56 -0.44 -2.09
N PRO A 47 15.94 0.29 -1.03
CA PRO A 47 15.20 1.50 -0.71
C PRO A 47 15.15 2.30 -2.02
N GLY A 48 13.95 2.44 -2.58
CA GLY A 48 13.78 3.02 -3.91
C GLY A 48 14.50 4.37 -3.97
N THR A 49 14.99 4.76 -5.15
CA THR A 49 15.68 6.03 -5.29
C THR A 49 14.79 7.17 -4.77
N PRO A 50 15.29 8.11 -3.95
CA PRO A 50 14.48 9.21 -3.44
C PRO A 50 13.73 9.93 -4.57
N GLY A 51 12.42 10.09 -4.41
CA GLY A 51 11.54 10.72 -5.39
C GLY A 51 11.15 12.16 -5.01
N PRO A 52 10.27 12.79 -5.81
CA PRO A 52 9.76 14.12 -5.51
C PRO A 52 8.95 14.15 -4.21
N ARG A 53 9.10 15.20 -3.41
CA ARG A 53 8.31 15.37 -2.18
C ARG A 53 6.95 15.95 -2.51
N LEU A 54 5.88 15.38 -1.95
CA LEU A 54 4.54 15.93 -2.04
C LEU A 54 4.17 16.64 -0.73
N GLN A 55 4.19 17.97 -0.71
CA GLN A 55 3.80 18.76 0.48
C GLN A 55 4.54 18.31 1.76
N GLY A 56 5.84 18.01 1.63
CA GLY A 56 6.69 17.52 2.72
C GLY A 56 6.74 15.99 2.86
N ILE A 57 5.79 15.25 2.27
CA ILE A 57 5.75 13.78 2.26
C ILE A 57 6.92 13.26 1.43
N PRO A 58 7.88 12.51 2.01
CA PRO A 58 8.91 11.83 1.23
C PRO A 58 8.30 10.75 0.33
N SER A 59 8.85 10.64 -0.87
CA SER A 59 8.54 9.55 -1.80
C SER A 59 9.80 8.80 -2.23
N PHE A 60 9.60 7.57 -2.70
CA PHE A 60 10.62 6.69 -3.22
C PHE A 60 10.15 6.12 -4.55
N VAL A 61 11.07 5.96 -5.50
CA VAL A 61 10.80 5.55 -6.87
C VAL A 61 11.31 4.13 -7.09
N ASN A 62 10.50 3.32 -7.77
CA ASN A 62 10.90 2.03 -8.32
C ASN A 62 10.18 1.81 -9.65
N ASN A 63 10.86 2.11 -10.78
CA ASN A 63 10.29 2.10 -12.12
C ASN A 63 8.98 2.92 -12.19
N GLU A 64 7.87 2.26 -12.53
CA GLU A 64 6.53 2.84 -12.59
C GLU A 64 5.93 3.10 -11.21
N VAL A 65 6.51 2.57 -10.13
CA VAL A 65 5.92 2.60 -8.79
C VAL A 65 6.50 3.76 -7.97
N ARG A 66 5.64 4.47 -7.25
CA ARG A 66 6.00 5.50 -6.26
C ARG A 66 5.51 5.06 -4.89
N LEU A 67 6.39 5.03 -3.91
CA LEU A 67 6.05 4.78 -2.51
C LEU A 67 6.08 6.11 -1.76
N LEU A 68 4.93 6.55 -1.24
CA LEU A 68 4.83 7.72 -0.37
C LEU A 68 4.77 7.27 1.09
N LYS A 69 5.61 7.88 1.93
CA LYS A 69 5.68 7.62 3.38
C LYS A 69 5.28 8.87 4.14
N HIS A 70 4.20 8.80 4.89
CA HIS A 70 3.76 9.90 5.76
C HIS A 70 3.19 9.34 7.07
N ASP A 71 3.32 10.12 8.14
CA ASP A 71 2.86 9.76 9.47
C ASP A 71 1.45 10.32 9.79
N ASN A 72 0.87 11.05 8.84
CA ASN A 72 -0.45 11.64 8.99
C ASN A 72 -1.56 10.61 8.72
N SER A 73 -2.78 10.97 9.12
CA SER A 73 -3.96 10.13 8.94
C SER A 73 -4.29 9.96 7.45
N ILE A 74 -4.05 8.76 6.91
CA ILE A 74 -4.18 8.48 5.47
C ILE A 74 -5.63 8.56 4.98
N VAL A 75 -6.61 8.38 5.87
CA VAL A 75 -8.04 8.54 5.57
C VAL A 75 -8.44 10.00 5.29
N ARG A 76 -7.57 10.97 5.62
CA ARG A 76 -7.78 12.40 5.38
C ARG A 76 -7.03 12.95 4.17
N GLU A 77 -6.33 12.09 3.42
CA GLU A 77 -5.57 12.50 2.25
C GLU A 77 -6.46 12.58 0.99
N ASP A 78 -7.51 13.39 1.05
CA ASP A 78 -8.37 13.63 -0.11
C ASP A 78 -7.55 14.18 -1.29
N HIS A 79 -7.95 13.79 -2.50
CA HIS A 79 -7.39 14.23 -3.77
C HIS A 79 -5.87 14.03 -3.89
N LEU A 80 -5.32 13.04 -3.19
CA LEU A 80 -3.89 12.74 -3.20
C LEU A 80 -3.33 12.37 -4.56
N ASP A 81 -4.12 11.64 -5.35
CA ASP A 81 -3.83 11.34 -6.75
C ASP A 81 -3.65 12.64 -7.54
N ARG A 82 -4.65 13.52 -7.53
CA ARG A 82 -4.57 14.81 -8.25
C ARG A 82 -3.44 15.70 -7.75
N ARG A 83 -3.24 15.78 -6.44
CA ARG A 83 -2.13 16.55 -5.85
C ARG A 83 -0.78 16.03 -6.32
N TRP A 84 -0.63 14.71 -6.48
CA TRP A 84 0.58 14.12 -7.05
C TRP A 84 0.74 14.49 -8.53
N GLU A 85 -0.31 14.31 -9.34
CA GLU A 85 -0.29 14.63 -10.77
C GLU A 85 0.03 16.12 -11.02
N GLU A 86 -0.57 17.02 -10.24
CA GLU A 86 -0.32 18.47 -10.31
C GLU A 86 1.11 18.83 -9.91
N ALA A 87 1.66 18.16 -8.89
CA ALA A 87 3.00 18.47 -8.37
C ALA A 87 4.14 17.90 -9.23
N THR A 88 3.90 16.78 -9.93
CA THR A 88 4.96 16.00 -10.59
C THR A 88 4.79 15.91 -12.11
N GLY A 89 3.57 16.08 -12.63
CA GLY A 89 3.23 15.77 -14.03
C GLY A 89 3.22 14.28 -14.35
N GLU A 90 3.33 13.40 -13.35
CA GLU A 90 3.11 11.96 -13.48
C GLU A 90 1.62 11.65 -13.47
N VAL A 91 1.17 10.70 -14.28
CA VAL A 91 -0.24 10.26 -14.27
C VAL A 91 -0.38 9.14 -13.26
N VAL A 92 -1.42 9.20 -12.42
CA VAL A 92 -1.67 8.17 -11.40
C VAL A 92 -2.65 7.15 -11.95
N ASP A 93 -2.20 5.91 -12.06
CA ASP A 93 -3.07 4.83 -12.50
C ASP A 93 -4.01 4.36 -11.39
N GLU A 94 -3.47 4.13 -10.21
CA GLU A 94 -4.21 3.64 -9.05
C GLU A 94 -3.47 3.97 -7.77
N VAL A 95 -4.17 3.87 -6.64
CA VAL A 95 -3.60 4.11 -5.32
C VAL A 95 -3.87 2.96 -4.37
N ILE A 96 -2.81 2.40 -3.78
CA ILE A 96 -2.91 1.35 -2.77
C ILE A 96 -2.44 1.90 -1.43
N PHE A 97 -3.36 1.91 -0.47
CA PHE A 97 -3.08 2.32 0.91
C PHE A 97 -2.67 1.10 1.74
N LEU A 98 -1.43 1.14 2.25
CA LEU A 98 -0.95 0.17 3.23
C LEU A 98 -1.14 0.77 4.62
N SER A 99 -1.95 0.13 5.45
CA SER A 99 -2.49 0.75 6.65
C SER A 99 -2.66 -0.25 7.80
N ARG A 100 -3.08 0.28 8.94
CA ARG A 100 -3.46 -0.48 10.13
C ARG A 100 -4.98 -0.52 10.22
N HIS A 101 -5.52 -1.71 10.41
CA HIS A 101 -6.91 -1.92 10.74
C HIS A 101 -7.11 -1.96 12.26
N THR A 102 -8.19 -1.39 12.78
CA THR A 102 -8.59 -1.51 14.19
C THR A 102 -10.02 -2.04 14.29
N ALA A 103 -10.19 -3.19 14.95
CA ALA A 103 -11.49 -3.81 15.18
C ALA A 103 -11.79 -3.96 16.67
N VAL A 104 -13.05 -3.74 17.07
CA VAL A 104 -13.54 -4.00 18.44
C VAL A 104 -13.39 -5.48 18.81
N SER A 105 -13.45 -6.39 17.83
CA SER A 105 -13.30 -7.83 18.06
C SER A 105 -11.88 -8.22 18.50
N ASN A 106 -10.89 -7.35 18.30
CA ASN A 106 -9.45 -7.60 18.49
C ASN A 106 -8.91 -8.84 17.76
N ARG A 107 -9.67 -9.40 16.80
CA ARG A 107 -9.22 -10.56 16.03
C ARG A 107 -8.14 -10.14 15.03
N PRO A 108 -7.01 -10.86 14.94
CA PRO A 108 -6.00 -10.60 13.92
C PRO A 108 -6.59 -10.83 12.53
N ALA A 109 -6.36 -9.87 11.64
CA ALA A 109 -6.90 -9.92 10.29
C ALA A 109 -5.93 -9.29 9.30
N LEU A 110 -5.90 -9.83 8.08
CA LEU A 110 -5.30 -9.19 6.91
C LEU A 110 -6.45 -8.86 5.97
N THR A 111 -6.69 -7.56 5.77
CA THR A 111 -7.91 -7.11 5.10
C THR A 111 -7.60 -6.36 3.82
N ILE A 112 -8.55 -6.43 2.88
CA ILE A 112 -8.56 -5.60 1.68
C ILE A 112 -9.94 -5.00 1.56
N HIS A 113 -10.05 -3.70 1.31
CA HIS A 113 -11.36 -3.10 1.17
C HIS A 113 -11.44 -1.90 0.21
N PRO A 114 -12.60 -1.72 -0.43
CA PRO A 114 -12.90 -0.50 -1.18
C PRO A 114 -13.09 0.70 -0.24
N ILE A 115 -12.86 1.89 -0.77
CA ILE A 115 -12.89 3.15 -0.02
C ILE A 115 -14.15 3.92 -0.38
N GLY A 116 -14.78 4.55 0.62
CA GLY A 116 -15.94 5.41 0.41
C GLY A 116 -16.86 5.50 1.61
N VAL A 117 -17.77 6.46 1.57
CA VAL A 117 -18.78 6.69 2.60
C VAL A 117 -20.19 6.67 1.98
N PRO A 118 -20.61 5.57 1.32
CA PRO A 118 -21.87 5.52 0.60
C PRO A 118 -23.10 5.54 1.50
N HIS A 119 -22.91 5.24 2.80
CA HIS A 119 -24.00 5.10 3.78
C HIS A 119 -24.41 6.43 4.44
N LEU A 120 -23.65 7.51 4.25
CA LEU A 120 -23.96 8.83 4.81
C LEU A 120 -24.53 9.78 3.74
N GLN A 121 -25.29 10.78 4.18
CA GLN A 121 -25.87 11.83 3.37
C GLN A 121 -25.15 13.17 3.58
N GLU A 122 -25.36 14.12 2.66
CA GLU A 122 -24.84 15.48 2.80
C GLU A 122 -25.34 16.10 4.12
N GLY A 123 -24.42 16.61 4.93
CA GLY A 123 -24.71 17.15 6.27
C GLY A 123 -24.47 16.17 7.43
N ASP A 124 -24.28 14.88 7.16
CA ASP A 124 -23.89 13.92 8.19
C ASP A 124 -22.45 14.13 8.66
N VAL A 125 -22.18 13.73 9.92
CA VAL A 125 -20.83 13.78 10.49
C VAL A 125 -19.98 12.67 9.89
N LEU A 126 -18.86 13.04 9.26
CA LEU A 126 -17.86 12.10 8.78
C LEU A 126 -16.94 11.65 9.93
N PRO A 127 -16.99 10.39 10.38
CA PRO A 127 -16.11 9.93 11.45
C PRO A 127 -14.64 9.85 11.02
N ALA A 128 -14.38 9.56 9.74
CA ALA A 128 -13.03 9.25 9.26
C ALA A 128 -12.83 9.64 7.77
N GLY A 129 -12.82 10.94 7.47
CA GLY A 129 -12.47 11.48 6.14
C GLY A 129 -13.42 11.07 5.00
N GLY A 130 -13.10 11.48 3.77
CA GLY A 130 -13.89 11.21 2.57
C GLY A 130 -15.07 12.17 2.39
N LYS A 131 -16.08 11.73 1.61
CA LYS A 131 -17.28 12.52 1.29
C LYS A 131 -18.55 11.69 1.50
N PRO A 132 -19.61 12.22 2.13
CA PRO A 132 -20.88 11.50 2.25
C PRO A 132 -21.49 11.17 0.89
N GLY A 133 -22.13 10.01 0.78
CA GLY A 133 -22.81 9.54 -0.42
C GLY A 133 -21.86 9.22 -1.58
N TRP A 134 -20.56 9.07 -1.30
CA TRP A 134 -19.53 8.84 -2.31
C TRP A 134 -18.86 7.48 -2.11
N ALA A 135 -18.52 6.81 -3.22
CA ALA A 135 -17.70 5.62 -3.25
C ALA A 135 -16.63 5.73 -4.34
N ALA A 136 -15.46 5.14 -4.08
CA ALA A 136 -14.36 5.12 -5.03
C ALA A 136 -14.71 4.33 -6.30
N PRO A 137 -14.09 4.66 -7.45
CA PRO A 137 -14.07 3.76 -8.59
C PRO A 137 -13.55 2.37 -8.17
N PRO A 138 -14.10 1.28 -8.72
CA PRO A 138 -13.70 -0.06 -8.33
C PRO A 138 -12.22 -0.31 -8.67
N ASN A 139 -11.42 -0.69 -7.68
CA ASN A 139 -10.06 -1.16 -7.95
C ASN A 139 -10.11 -2.65 -8.38
N PRO A 140 -9.64 -2.98 -9.60
CA PRO A 140 -9.72 -4.33 -10.15
C PRO A 140 -8.89 -5.37 -9.38
N ARG A 141 -7.99 -4.92 -8.52
CA ARG A 141 -7.11 -5.77 -7.71
C ARG A 141 -7.79 -6.40 -6.52
N ILE A 142 -8.86 -5.82 -5.97
CA ILE A 142 -9.44 -6.26 -4.67
C ILE A 142 -9.71 -7.77 -4.65
N GLY A 143 -10.46 -8.29 -5.62
CA GLY A 143 -10.79 -9.72 -5.67
C GLY A 143 -9.57 -10.63 -5.92
N PRO A 144 -8.76 -10.37 -6.97
CA PRO A 144 -7.53 -11.11 -7.22
C PRO A 144 -6.52 -11.07 -6.07
N TRP A 145 -6.32 -9.91 -5.44
CA TRP A 145 -5.38 -9.72 -4.33
C TRP A 145 -5.86 -10.39 -3.06
N LEU A 146 -7.17 -10.47 -2.80
CA LEU A 146 -7.70 -11.25 -1.68
C LEU A 146 -7.33 -12.73 -1.81
N ARG A 147 -7.46 -13.30 -3.01
CA ARG A 147 -7.08 -14.70 -3.28
C ARG A 147 -5.58 -14.92 -3.17
N LEU A 148 -4.79 -13.98 -3.69
CA LEU A 148 -3.33 -14.01 -3.60
C LEU A 148 -2.86 -13.93 -2.14
N LEU A 149 -3.39 -12.97 -1.38
CA LEU A 149 -3.09 -12.79 0.04
C LEU A 149 -3.46 -14.02 0.86
N LYS A 150 -4.59 -14.67 0.54
CA LYS A 150 -4.98 -15.92 1.20
C LYS A 150 -3.95 -17.03 0.97
N GLY A 151 -3.48 -17.22 -0.27
CA GLY A 151 -2.43 -18.20 -0.57
C GLY A 151 -1.09 -17.89 0.09
N ILE A 152 -0.71 -16.60 0.13
CA ILE A 152 0.48 -16.14 0.85
C ILE A 152 0.34 -16.42 2.35
N ALA A 153 -0.78 -16.04 2.96
CA ALA A 153 -1.02 -16.25 4.38
C ALA A 153 -1.01 -17.75 4.77
N GLU A 154 -1.59 -18.61 3.94
CA GLU A 154 -1.56 -20.07 4.13
C GLU A 154 -0.13 -20.62 4.03
N SER A 155 0.63 -20.26 2.98
CA SER A 155 2.00 -20.75 2.78
C SER A 155 3.01 -20.23 3.80
N HIS A 156 2.73 -19.08 4.42
CA HIS A 156 3.55 -18.49 5.48
C HIS A 156 3.05 -18.81 6.90
N ASN A 157 2.09 -19.74 7.06
CA ASN A 157 1.51 -20.16 8.35
C ASN A 157 0.89 -19.01 9.17
N LEU A 158 0.37 -17.98 8.51
CA LEU A 158 -0.39 -16.90 9.17
C LEU A 158 -1.83 -17.31 9.46
N THR A 159 -2.38 -18.29 8.74
CA THR A 159 -3.69 -18.88 9.02
C THR A 159 -3.57 -20.12 9.91
N PRO A 160 -4.49 -20.37 10.87
CA PRO A 160 -5.77 -19.69 11.06
C PRO A 160 -5.71 -18.50 12.03
N GLU A 161 -4.52 -18.08 12.47
CA GLU A 161 -4.36 -16.93 13.38
C GLU A 161 -4.98 -15.68 12.73
N PHE A 162 -4.44 -15.22 11.59
CA PHE A 162 -4.99 -14.12 10.83
C PHE A 162 -6.15 -14.56 9.95
N GLU A 163 -7.30 -13.90 10.11
CA GLU A 163 -8.39 -13.98 9.15
C GLU A 163 -8.06 -13.15 7.89
N VAL A 164 -8.07 -13.76 6.71
CA VAL A 164 -7.90 -13.03 5.44
C VAL A 164 -9.29 -12.73 4.87
N THR A 165 -9.70 -11.47 4.87
CA THR A 165 -11.09 -11.10 4.59
C THR A 165 -11.26 -9.75 3.91
N LEU A 166 -12.47 -9.50 3.41
CA LEU A 166 -12.88 -8.18 2.90
C LEU A 166 -13.57 -7.39 4.00
N GLU A 167 -13.42 -6.08 3.94
CA GLU A 167 -14.27 -5.17 4.73
C GLU A 167 -15.27 -4.43 3.86
N ALA A 168 -16.30 -3.89 4.51
CA ALA A 168 -17.29 -3.04 3.87
C ALA A 168 -16.64 -1.76 3.31
N THR A 169 -17.28 -1.13 2.32
CA THR A 169 -16.88 0.21 1.87
C THR A 169 -17.12 1.21 2.99
N HIS A 170 -16.04 1.73 3.56
CA HIS A 170 -16.11 2.70 4.64
C HIS A 170 -14.92 3.67 4.60
N HIS A 171 -15.12 4.82 5.26
CA HIS A 171 -14.18 5.93 5.44
C HIS A 171 -13.54 6.50 4.16
N GLY A 172 -12.75 7.57 4.33
CA GLY A 172 -11.95 8.19 3.27
C GLY A 172 -10.60 7.48 3.01
N PRO A 173 -9.78 8.00 2.10
CA PRO A 173 -9.93 9.31 1.44
C PRO A 173 -10.73 9.27 0.14
N LYS A 174 -11.11 10.44 -0.35
CA LYS A 174 -11.74 10.62 -1.66
C LYS A 174 -10.70 10.90 -2.74
N LEU A 175 -10.52 9.96 -3.66
CA LEU A 175 -9.68 10.10 -4.86
C LEU A 175 -10.52 10.06 -6.14
N THR A 176 -9.88 10.37 -7.28
CA THR A 176 -10.46 10.18 -8.62
C THR A 176 -10.10 8.85 -9.26
N HIS A 177 -8.94 8.30 -8.93
CA HIS A 177 -8.45 7.05 -9.49
C HIS A 177 -8.88 5.82 -8.66
N PRO A 178 -8.88 4.61 -9.25
CA PRO A 178 -9.14 3.38 -8.53
C PRO A 178 -8.23 3.23 -7.31
N GLN A 179 -8.83 2.87 -6.18
CA GLN A 179 -8.11 2.79 -4.91
C GLN A 179 -8.63 1.69 -3.99
N CYS A 180 -7.75 1.19 -3.13
CA CYS A 180 -8.10 0.25 -2.06
C CYS A 180 -7.16 0.39 -0.86
N PHE A 181 -7.63 -0.10 0.28
CA PHE A 181 -6.77 -0.39 1.43
C PHE A 181 -6.36 -1.85 1.42
N VAL A 182 -5.16 -2.08 1.92
CA VAL A 182 -4.63 -3.38 2.33
C VAL A 182 -4.07 -3.18 3.73
N GLU A 183 -4.63 -3.89 4.72
CA GLU A 183 -4.37 -3.59 6.12
C GLU A 183 -3.94 -4.80 6.94
N ILE A 184 -3.20 -4.51 8.01
CA ILE A 184 -2.91 -5.46 9.09
C ILE A 184 -3.71 -5.02 10.30
N GLY A 185 -4.47 -5.93 10.88
CA GLY A 185 -5.29 -5.71 12.06
C GLY A 185 -5.10 -6.78 13.12
N SER A 186 -5.66 -6.61 14.32
CA SER A 186 -6.52 -5.47 14.71
C SER A 186 -5.94 -4.64 15.86
N THR A 187 -4.75 -4.99 16.35
CA THR A 187 -4.12 -4.38 17.54
C THR A 187 -2.66 -4.04 17.26
N GLU A 188 -2.06 -3.22 18.15
CA GLU A 188 -0.66 -2.83 18.05
C GLU A 188 0.31 -4.01 18.04
N GLU A 189 -0.02 -5.09 18.75
CA GLU A 189 0.75 -6.34 18.72
C GLU A 189 0.84 -6.90 17.30
N TYR A 190 -0.29 -6.98 16.60
CA TYR A 190 -0.36 -7.51 15.24
C TYR A 190 0.21 -6.54 14.20
N TRP A 191 0.03 -5.23 14.38
CA TRP A 191 0.65 -4.22 13.51
C TRP A 191 2.18 -4.30 13.51
N LYS A 192 2.77 -4.88 14.57
CA LYS A 192 4.22 -5.05 14.71
C LYS A 192 4.76 -6.41 14.24
N ARG A 193 3.88 -7.32 13.82
CA ARG A 193 4.26 -8.65 13.32
C ARG A 193 4.98 -8.52 11.98
N GLN A 194 6.27 -8.86 11.98
CA GLN A 194 7.13 -8.77 10.80
C GLN A 194 6.72 -9.73 9.69
N ASP A 195 6.26 -10.93 10.03
CA ASP A 195 5.76 -11.91 9.07
C ASP A 195 4.44 -11.49 8.41
N ALA A 196 3.53 -10.85 9.15
CA ALA A 196 2.35 -10.22 8.56
C ALA A 196 2.72 -9.09 7.59
N ALA A 197 3.67 -8.22 7.97
CA ALA A 197 4.15 -7.16 7.09
C ALA A 197 4.86 -7.72 5.84
N GLN A 198 5.62 -8.81 5.99
CA GLN A 198 6.27 -9.50 4.89
C GLN A 198 5.25 -10.13 3.92
N ALA A 199 4.14 -10.68 4.42
CA ALA A 199 3.05 -11.17 3.59
C ALA A 199 2.40 -10.05 2.78
N ILE A 200 2.16 -8.88 3.37
CA ILE A 200 1.64 -7.70 2.64
C ILE A 200 2.66 -7.20 1.61
N ALA A 201 3.95 -7.17 1.95
CA ALA A 201 4.99 -6.77 1.00
C ALA A 201 5.08 -7.74 -0.19
N LEU A 202 4.97 -9.05 0.06
CA LEU A 202 4.95 -10.07 -0.99
C LEU A 202 3.69 -9.95 -1.87
N LEU A 203 2.53 -9.69 -1.26
CA LEU A 203 1.29 -9.43 -1.98
C LEU A 203 1.45 -8.26 -2.95
N VAL A 204 2.02 -7.14 -2.48
CA VAL A 204 2.27 -5.96 -3.32
C VAL A 204 3.26 -6.29 -4.43
N TRP A 205 4.36 -6.97 -4.10
CA TRP A 205 5.42 -7.31 -5.04
C TRP A 205 4.91 -8.20 -6.19
N GLU A 206 4.22 -9.29 -5.87
CA GLU A 206 3.62 -10.18 -6.85
C GLU A 206 2.41 -9.54 -7.55
N GLY A 207 1.58 -8.84 -6.79
CA GLY A 207 0.38 -8.18 -7.27
C GLY A 207 0.67 -7.11 -8.32
N LEU A 208 1.73 -6.33 -8.12
CA LEU A 208 2.21 -5.33 -9.07
C LEU A 208 3.12 -5.91 -10.15
N GLY A 209 3.49 -7.19 -10.09
CA GLY A 209 4.34 -7.84 -11.09
C GLY A 209 5.82 -7.41 -11.05
N LEU A 210 6.29 -6.91 -9.91
CA LEU A 210 7.64 -6.34 -9.77
C LEU A 210 8.75 -7.41 -9.83
N GLY A 211 8.39 -8.69 -9.65
CA GLY A 211 9.33 -9.82 -9.70
C GLY A 211 9.79 -10.26 -11.09
N GLY A 212 9.37 -9.59 -12.17
CA GLY A 212 9.81 -9.85 -13.55
C GLY A 212 9.41 -11.21 -14.15
N ARG A 213 8.77 -12.09 -13.38
CA ARG A 213 8.42 -13.47 -13.77
C ARG A 213 6.94 -13.70 -14.06
N ALA A 214 6.06 -12.81 -13.62
CA ALA A 214 4.63 -12.95 -13.77
C ALA A 214 3.98 -11.60 -14.09
N SER A 215 2.93 -11.65 -14.90
CA SER A 215 2.13 -10.48 -15.25
C SER A 215 1.33 -9.98 -14.02
N ALA A 216 1.22 -8.66 -13.82
CA ALA A 216 0.54 -8.07 -12.68
C ALA A 216 -0.86 -8.66 -12.42
N VAL A 217 -1.14 -9.02 -11.17
CA VAL A 217 -2.38 -9.68 -10.75
C VAL A 217 -3.48 -8.63 -10.54
N GLY A 218 -4.60 -8.79 -11.25
CA GLY A 218 -5.73 -7.87 -11.17
C GLY A 218 -5.54 -6.56 -11.95
N ASP A 219 -4.62 -6.54 -12.92
CA ASP A 219 -4.49 -5.45 -13.88
C ASP A 219 -5.43 -5.68 -15.08
N TRP A 220 -6.44 -4.81 -15.25
CA TRP A 220 -7.44 -4.92 -16.33
C TRP A 220 -7.12 -4.05 -17.55
N ARG A 221 -5.96 -3.39 -17.59
CA ARG A 221 -5.58 -2.47 -18.67
C ARG A 221 -4.88 -3.16 -19.84
N ARG A 222 -5.10 -4.47 -19.98
CA ARG A 222 -4.50 -5.29 -21.04
C ARG A 222 -5.37 -5.33 -22.28
#